data_AF-A0A6J0CVT2-F1
#
_entry.id   AF-A0A6J0CVT2-F1
#
_cell.length_a   1.000
_cell.length_b   1.000
_cell.length_c   1.000
_cell.angle_alpha   90.00
_cell.angle_beta   90.00
_cell.angle_gamma   90.00
#
_symmetry.space_group_name_H-M   'P 1'
#
loop_
_entity.id
_entity.type
_entity.pdbx_description
1 polymer ?
#
loop_
_entity_poly.entity_id
_entity_poly.type
_entity_poly.pdbx_seq_one_letter_code
_entity_poly.pdbx_strand_id
1 'polypeptide(L)'
;LIWYSFLSGHRALEFLQLQDGRVNYKELLLEHQDAYQAGTVFPDAFYPSICKRGKYHDVSERTHWTPFLNASIHYIRENYPLPWEKDTEKLVAFLFGITSHMAADVSWHSLGIEQGFLRTMGAVSAYHPKSATATPRSKLDLGWGVGELR
;
A
#
# COMPACT_ATOMS: atom_id res chain seq x y z
N LEU A 1 -5.10 -3.15 -4.49
CA LEU A 1 -4.61 -2.20 -3.48
C LEU A 1 -3.47 -2.83 -2.66
N ILE A 2 -3.74 -3.83 -1.82
CA ILE A 2 -2.74 -4.62 -1.05
C ILE A 2 -1.39 -4.89 -1.76
N TRP A 3 -1.39 -5.59 -2.90
CA TRP A 3 -0.15 -5.88 -3.66
C TRP A 3 0.57 -4.64 -4.20
N TYR A 4 -0.20 -3.58 -4.47
CA TYR A 4 0.33 -2.31 -4.95
C TYR A 4 0.95 -1.50 -3.82
N SER A 5 0.30 -1.41 -2.66
CA SER A 5 0.84 -0.75 -1.47
C SER A 5 2.14 -1.43 -1.01
N PHE A 6 2.19 -2.76 -1.09
CA PHE A 6 3.41 -3.53 -0.84
C PHE A 6 4.55 -3.17 -1.83
N LEU A 7 4.25 -3.15 -3.14
CA LEU A 7 5.25 -2.84 -4.17
C LEU A 7 5.75 -1.39 -4.07
N SER A 8 4.84 -0.44 -3.89
CA SER A 8 5.16 0.99 -3.69
C SER A 8 6.03 1.18 -2.46
N GLY A 9 5.70 0.54 -1.34
CA GLY A 9 6.51 0.61 -0.13
C GLY A 9 7.90 0.01 -0.34
N HIS A 10 7.99 -1.21 -0.87
CA HIS A 10 9.28 -1.85 -1.11
C HIS A 10 10.18 -1.00 -2.01
N ARG A 11 9.64 -0.43 -3.11
CA ARG A 11 10.39 0.45 -4.01
C ARG A 11 10.73 1.80 -3.40
N ALA A 12 9.90 2.35 -2.51
CA ALA A 12 10.18 3.63 -1.85
C ALA A 12 11.50 3.61 -1.06
N LEU A 13 11.91 2.46 -0.52
CA LEU A 13 13.19 2.29 0.19
C LEU A 13 14.42 2.53 -0.70
N GLU A 14 14.31 2.32 -2.02
CA GLU A 14 15.42 2.57 -2.96
C GLU A 14 15.75 4.08 -3.06
N PHE A 15 14.74 4.93 -2.88
CA PHE A 15 14.82 6.38 -3.07
C PHE A 15 14.78 7.18 -1.76
N LEU A 16 14.64 6.50 -0.62
CA LEU A 16 14.53 7.16 0.67
C LEU A 16 15.85 7.81 1.10
N GLN A 17 15.84 9.13 1.21
CA GLN A 17 16.92 9.94 1.78
C GLN A 17 16.37 10.74 2.97
N LEU A 18 16.21 10.07 4.11
CA LEU A 18 15.73 10.67 5.36
C LEU A 18 16.72 10.35 6.48
N GLN A 19 17.61 11.30 6.74
CA GLN A 19 18.46 11.31 7.92
C GLN A 19 18.05 12.49 8.78
N ASP A 20 17.53 12.18 9.97
CA ASP A 20 17.38 13.15 11.06
C ASP A 20 18.50 12.85 12.05
N GLY A 21 19.20 13.86 12.57
CA GLY A 21 20.56 13.72 13.12
C GLY A 21 20.77 12.65 14.21
N ARG A 22 19.69 12.12 14.81
CA ARG A 22 19.73 11.04 15.81
C ARG A 22 19.26 9.67 15.29
N VAL A 23 18.61 9.59 14.14
CA VAL A 23 17.99 8.36 13.59
C VAL A 23 18.24 8.24 12.09
N ASN A 24 18.87 7.13 11.69
CA ASN A 24 18.99 6.75 10.28
C ASN A 24 17.75 5.94 9.85
N TYR A 25 16.72 6.63 9.35
CA TYR A 25 15.46 5.97 8.98
C TYR A 25 15.63 4.96 7.85
N LYS A 26 16.58 5.17 6.94
CA LYS A 26 16.84 4.18 5.88
C LYS A 26 17.30 2.84 6.46
N GLU A 27 18.24 2.89 7.39
CA GLU A 27 18.76 1.69 8.06
C GLU A 27 17.68 1.02 8.93
N LEU A 28 16.94 1.82 9.70
CA LEU A 28 15.81 1.35 10.52
C LEU A 28 14.79 0.57 9.67
N LEU A 29 14.40 1.09 8.51
CA LEU A 29 13.42 0.42 7.64
C LEU A 29 13.99 -0.81 6.94
N LEU A 30 15.27 -0.82 6.62
CA LEU A 30 15.95 -1.98 6.04
C LEU A 30 16.10 -3.12 7.06
N GLU A 31 16.32 -2.78 8.32
CA GLU A 31 16.41 -3.74 9.43
C GLU A 31 15.04 -4.34 9.77
N HIS A 32 13.99 -3.52 9.80
CA HIS A 32 12.64 -3.91 10.21
C HIS A 32 11.67 -4.04 9.03
N GLN A 33 12.11 -4.73 7.96
CA GLN A 33 11.30 -4.94 6.75
C GLN A 33 10.01 -5.72 7.02
N ASP A 34 10.03 -6.64 7.98
CA ASP A 34 8.85 -7.38 8.42
C ASP A 34 7.74 -6.42 8.90
N ALA A 35 8.10 -5.48 9.77
CA ALA A 35 7.18 -4.48 10.30
C ALA A 35 6.76 -3.47 9.22
N TYR A 36 7.72 -2.99 8.42
CA TYR A 36 7.43 -2.06 7.33
C TYR A 36 6.43 -2.64 6.32
N GLN A 37 6.68 -3.86 5.83
CA GLN A 37 5.79 -4.54 4.89
C GLN A 37 4.43 -4.84 5.50
N ALA A 38 4.37 -5.28 6.76
CA ALA A 38 3.11 -5.48 7.47
C ALA A 38 2.28 -4.19 7.54
N GLY A 39 2.93 -3.05 7.77
CA GLY A 39 2.30 -1.73 7.75
C GLY A 39 1.68 -1.36 6.40
N THR A 40 2.30 -1.76 5.28
CA THR A 40 1.80 -1.44 3.92
C THR A 40 0.45 -2.09 3.58
N VAL A 41 0.06 -3.15 4.29
CA VAL A 41 -1.19 -3.89 4.03
C VAL A 41 -2.19 -3.76 5.18
N PHE A 42 -1.75 -3.24 6.32
CA PHE A 42 -2.56 -3.15 7.54
C PHE A 42 -3.86 -2.37 7.37
N PRO A 43 -3.90 -1.22 6.67
CA PRO A 43 -5.13 -0.45 6.53
C PRO A 43 -6.27 -1.22 5.83
N ASP A 44 -5.92 -2.12 4.91
CA ASP A 44 -6.85 -2.98 4.20
C ASP A 44 -7.20 -4.28 4.95
N ALA A 45 -6.43 -4.69 5.97
CA ALA A 45 -6.48 -6.05 6.51
C ALA A 45 -7.83 -6.42 7.16
N PHE A 46 -8.54 -5.43 7.70
CA PHE A 46 -9.82 -5.62 8.38
C PHE A 46 -10.98 -4.88 7.71
N TYR A 47 -10.73 -4.27 6.56
CA TYR A 47 -11.73 -3.54 5.80
C TYR A 47 -12.78 -4.47 5.16
N PRO A 48 -12.42 -5.61 4.53
CA PRO A 48 -13.39 -6.50 3.92
C PRO A 48 -14.33 -7.17 4.94
N SER A 49 -15.62 -7.24 4.62
CA SER A 49 -16.63 -7.86 5.49
C SER A 49 -16.42 -9.35 5.76
N ILE A 50 -15.58 -10.04 4.95
CA ILE A 50 -15.17 -11.42 5.21
C ILE A 50 -14.37 -11.54 6.52
N CYS A 51 -13.63 -10.49 6.90
CA CYS A 51 -12.87 -10.46 8.12
C CYS A 51 -13.80 -10.13 9.30
N LYS A 52 -13.98 -11.10 10.21
CA LYS A 52 -14.79 -10.95 11.44
C LYS A 52 -16.18 -10.35 11.17
N ARG A 53 -16.81 -10.71 10.03
CA ARG A 53 -18.12 -10.20 9.61
C ARG A 53 -18.19 -8.67 9.52
N GLY A 54 -17.09 -8.01 9.14
CA GLY A 54 -17.02 -6.55 9.00
C GLY A 54 -16.98 -5.77 10.31
N LYS A 55 -16.85 -6.44 11.46
CA LYS A 55 -16.83 -5.79 12.79
C LYS A 55 -15.82 -4.63 12.90
N TYR A 56 -14.71 -4.73 12.18
CA TYR A 56 -13.60 -3.78 12.25
C TYR A 56 -13.47 -2.89 11.02
N HIS A 57 -14.48 -2.87 10.14
CA HIS A 57 -14.47 -2.07 8.91
C HIS A 57 -14.12 -0.60 9.17
N ASP A 58 -14.90 0.07 10.02
CA ASP A 58 -14.70 1.50 10.35
C ASP A 58 -13.36 1.76 11.03
N VAL A 59 -12.85 0.79 11.79
CA VAL A 59 -11.55 0.91 12.47
C VAL A 59 -10.43 0.81 11.45
N SER A 60 -10.52 -0.16 10.53
CA SER A 60 -9.59 -0.30 9.39
C SER A 60 -9.61 0.98 8.56
N GLU A 61 -10.79 1.50 8.25
CA GLU A 61 -10.96 2.69 7.44
C GLU A 61 -10.27 3.92 8.05
N ARG A 62 -10.37 4.12 9.37
CA ARG A 62 -9.69 5.23 10.07
C ARG A 62 -8.18 5.22 9.90
N THR A 63 -7.57 4.06 9.68
CA THR A 63 -6.11 3.94 9.54
C THR A 63 -5.58 4.43 8.19
N HIS A 64 -6.45 4.65 7.19
CA HIS A 64 -6.10 5.26 5.90
C HIS A 64 -5.90 6.78 6.00
N TRP A 65 -6.28 7.42 7.12
CA TRP A 65 -6.41 8.87 7.19
C TRP A 65 -5.41 9.51 8.16
N THR A 66 -5.01 10.75 7.85
CA THR A 66 -4.03 11.54 8.62
C THR A 66 -4.29 11.63 10.13
N PRO A 67 -5.54 11.70 10.63
CA PRO A 67 -5.78 11.72 12.08
C PRO A 67 -5.19 10.52 12.82
N PHE A 68 -5.24 9.31 12.23
CA PHE A 68 -4.62 8.12 12.82
C PHE A 68 -3.11 8.26 12.89
N LEU A 69 -2.47 8.61 11.76
CA LEU A 69 -1.02 8.80 11.70
C LEU A 69 -0.55 9.86 12.70
N ASN A 70 -1.28 10.99 12.80
CA ASN A 70 -0.97 12.06 13.73
C ASN A 70 -1.04 11.58 15.19
N ALA A 71 -2.13 10.90 15.56
CA ALA A 71 -2.28 10.33 16.90
C ALA A 71 -1.17 9.32 17.23
N SER A 72 -0.79 8.47 16.27
CA SER A 72 0.30 7.50 16.45
C SER A 72 1.67 8.17 16.65
N ILE A 73 1.98 9.22 15.88
CA ILE A 73 3.24 9.98 16.03
C ILE A 73 3.30 10.66 17.40
N HIS A 74 2.19 11.28 17.83
CA HIS A 74 2.10 11.87 19.17
C HIS A 74 2.31 10.83 20.27
N TYR A 75 1.61 9.69 20.17
CA TYR A 75 1.77 8.59 21.12
C TYR A 75 3.22 8.10 21.21
N ILE A 76 3.92 7.92 20.08
CA ILE A 76 5.33 7.50 20.09
C ILE A 76 6.22 8.54 20.77
N ARG A 77 6.06 9.82 20.44
CA ARG A 77 6.87 10.90 21.00
C ARG A 77 6.69 11.06 22.51
N GLU A 78 5.47 10.83 23.00
CA GLU A 78 5.14 10.98 24.42
C GLU A 78 5.59 9.78 25.26
N ASN A 79 5.55 8.56 24.70
CA ASN A 79 5.75 7.33 25.46
C ASN A 79 7.11 6.66 25.21
N TYR A 80 7.79 6.99 24.11
CA TYR A 80 9.04 6.35 23.70
C TYR A 80 10.11 7.40 23.34
N PRO A 81 10.82 7.95 24.35
CA PRO A 81 11.93 8.85 24.09
C PRO A 81 13.09 8.12 23.40
N LEU A 82 13.90 8.87 22.66
CA LEU A 82 15.13 8.34 22.07
C LEU A 82 16.20 8.07 23.15
N PRO A 83 17.10 7.07 22.96
CA PRO A 83 17.14 6.14 21.83
C PRO A 83 16.05 5.07 21.93
N TRP A 84 15.50 4.66 20.80
CA TRP A 84 14.45 3.65 20.73
C TRP A 84 15.01 2.23 20.94
N GLU A 85 14.24 1.41 21.66
CA GLU A 85 14.46 -0.03 21.69
C GLU A 85 13.99 -0.67 20.38
N LYS A 86 14.44 -1.91 20.10
CA LYS A 86 14.12 -2.62 18.85
C LYS A 86 12.63 -2.74 18.57
N ASP A 87 11.81 -2.96 19.59
CA ASP A 87 10.35 -3.02 19.43
C ASP A 87 9.74 -1.66 19.05
N THR A 88 10.32 -0.57 19.54
CA THR A 88 9.88 0.78 19.18
C THR A 88 10.32 1.13 17.75
N GLU A 89 11.53 0.74 17.36
CA GLU A 89 11.98 0.87 15.96
C GLU A 89 11.05 0.10 15.01
N LYS A 90 10.63 -1.13 15.38
CA LYS A 90 9.63 -1.89 14.62
C LYS A 90 8.29 -1.18 14.51
N LEU A 91 7.80 -0.58 15.61
CA LEU A 91 6.56 0.20 15.60
C LEU A 91 6.68 1.40 14.64
N VAL A 92 7.81 2.10 14.67
CA VAL A 92 8.07 3.21 13.74
C VAL A 92 8.11 2.72 12.30
N ALA A 93 8.80 1.61 12.02
CA ALA A 93 8.85 1.01 10.69
C ALA A 93 7.44 0.62 10.19
N PHE A 94 6.63 0.04 11.05
CA PHE A 94 5.23 -0.28 10.74
C PHE A 94 4.41 0.96 10.36
N LEU A 95 4.57 2.09 11.07
CA LEU A 95 3.90 3.34 10.70
C LEU A 95 4.39 3.95 9.38
N PHE A 96 5.68 3.79 9.05
CA PHE A 96 6.18 4.14 7.71
C PHE A 96 5.49 3.30 6.62
N GLY A 97 5.22 2.02 6.90
CA GLY A 97 4.45 1.15 6.01
C GLY A 97 3.04 1.68 5.77
N ILE A 98 2.33 2.06 6.83
CA ILE A 98 1.00 2.69 6.74
C ILE A 98 1.07 4.00 5.94
N THR A 99 2.07 4.84 6.20
CA THR A 99 2.25 6.10 5.46
C THR A 99 2.46 5.85 3.96
N SER A 100 3.21 4.81 3.60
CA SER A 100 3.36 4.39 2.21
C SER A 100 2.05 3.93 1.58
N HIS A 101 1.21 3.23 2.34
CA HIS A 101 -0.14 2.85 1.90
C HIS A 101 -0.99 4.10 1.60
N MET A 102 -1.02 5.06 2.52
CA MET A 102 -1.78 6.30 2.35
C MET A 102 -1.34 7.10 1.10
N ALA A 103 -0.03 7.15 0.81
CA ALA A 103 0.48 7.81 -0.39
C ALA A 103 0.06 7.08 -1.68
N ALA A 104 0.05 5.75 -1.65
CA ALA A 104 -0.42 4.91 -2.74
C ALA A 104 -1.93 5.11 -3.00
N ASP A 105 -2.72 5.20 -1.94
CA ASP A 105 -4.17 5.41 -2.01
C ASP A 105 -4.55 6.73 -2.66
N VAL A 106 -3.85 7.83 -2.34
CA VAL A 106 -4.08 9.14 -2.98
C VAL A 106 -3.94 9.03 -4.50
N SER A 107 -2.90 8.33 -4.95
CA SER A 107 -2.61 8.13 -6.38
C SER A 107 -3.60 7.17 -7.05
N TRP A 108 -4.09 6.18 -6.31
CA TRP A 108 -5.05 5.18 -6.78
C TRP A 108 -6.47 5.73 -6.88
N HIS A 109 -6.93 6.39 -5.81
CA HIS A 109 -8.27 6.96 -5.70
C HIS A 109 -8.40 8.35 -6.34
N SER A 110 -7.30 8.87 -6.91
CA SER A 110 -7.27 10.19 -7.54
C SER A 110 -7.70 11.32 -6.59
N LEU A 111 -7.30 11.25 -5.32
CA LEU A 111 -7.62 12.24 -4.31
C LEU A 111 -6.75 13.49 -4.49
N GLY A 112 -7.15 14.37 -5.40
CA GLY A 112 -6.40 15.60 -5.72
C GLY A 112 -5.26 15.41 -6.74
N ILE A 113 -5.06 14.21 -7.27
CA ILE A 113 -4.16 13.90 -8.39
C ILE A 113 -4.95 13.13 -9.45
N GLU A 114 -4.93 13.58 -10.70
CA GLU A 114 -5.73 12.95 -11.75
C GLU A 114 -5.06 11.67 -12.27
N GLN A 115 -5.57 10.49 -11.88
CA GLN A 115 -5.22 9.19 -12.47
C GLN A 115 -3.71 8.86 -12.42
N GLY A 116 -3.01 9.31 -11.37
CA GLY A 116 -1.54 9.24 -11.28
C GLY A 116 -0.99 7.85 -11.60
N PHE A 117 -1.41 6.84 -10.83
CA PHE A 117 -0.89 5.48 -11.01
C PHE A 117 -1.53 4.73 -12.18
N LEU A 118 -2.80 5.00 -12.49
CA LEU A 118 -3.49 4.37 -13.62
C LEU A 118 -2.86 4.77 -14.96
N ARG A 119 -2.40 6.01 -15.10
CA ARG A 119 -1.63 6.44 -16.28
C ARG A 119 -0.28 5.73 -16.38
N THR A 120 0.45 5.57 -15.27
CA THR A 120 1.73 4.84 -15.27
C THR A 120 1.57 3.36 -15.60
N MET A 121 0.59 2.67 -15.00
CA MET A 121 0.30 1.28 -15.36
C MET A 121 -0.17 1.13 -16.82
N GLY A 122 -0.99 2.08 -17.30
CA GLY A 122 -1.40 2.13 -18.71
C GLY A 122 -0.20 2.28 -19.66
N ALA A 123 0.76 3.14 -19.32
CA ALA A 123 1.97 3.34 -20.11
C ALA A 123 2.89 2.10 -20.11
N VAL A 124 3.07 1.45 -18.96
CA VAL A 124 3.86 0.21 -18.85
C VAL A 124 3.19 -0.94 -19.60
N SER A 125 1.86 -1.06 -19.51
CA SER A 125 1.10 -2.06 -20.27
C SER A 125 1.16 -1.82 -21.78
N ALA A 126 1.30 -0.56 -22.22
CA ALA A 126 1.48 -0.21 -23.63
C ALA A 126 2.91 -0.48 -24.15
N TYR A 127 3.90 -0.54 -23.25
CA TYR A 127 5.31 -0.79 -23.57
C TYR A 127 5.71 -2.27 -23.65
N HIS A 128 4.80 -3.20 -23.32
CA HIS A 128 4.97 -4.59 -23.70
C HIS A 128 4.85 -4.68 -25.23
N PRO A 129 5.90 -5.10 -25.96
CA PRO A 129 5.80 -5.22 -27.41
C PRO A 129 4.76 -6.30 -27.70
N LYS A 130 3.61 -5.88 -28.22
CA LYS A 130 2.70 -6.79 -28.92
C LYS A 130 3.54 -7.42 -30.02
N SER A 131 3.90 -8.70 -29.84
CA SER A 131 4.43 -9.50 -30.94
C SER A 131 3.48 -9.34 -32.11
N ALA A 132 4.02 -8.80 -33.20
CA ALA A 132 3.29 -8.47 -34.40
C ALA A 132 2.41 -9.64 -34.85
N THR A 133 1.12 -9.37 -35.03
CA THR A 133 0.29 -9.77 -36.18
C THR A 133 -1.14 -9.35 -35.91
N ALA A 134 -1.50 -8.17 -36.42
CA ALA A 134 -2.89 -7.80 -36.61
C ALA A 134 -3.43 -8.58 -37.81
N THR A 135 -4.39 -9.46 -37.57
CA THR A 135 -5.33 -9.93 -38.60
C THR A 135 -6.73 -9.48 -38.17
N PRO A 136 -7.46 -8.71 -38.99
CA PRO A 136 -8.84 -8.35 -38.67
C PRO A 136 -9.71 -9.56 -39.02
N ARG A 137 -10.35 -10.18 -38.03
CA ARG A 137 -11.43 -11.14 -38.27
C ARG A 137 -12.73 -10.71 -37.62
N SER A 138 -13.61 -10.23 -38.49
CA SER A 138 -15.06 -10.30 -38.39
C SER A 138 -15.55 -11.65 -37.82
N LYS A 139 -16.52 -11.58 -36.91
CA LYS A 139 -17.50 -12.61 -36.47
C LYS A 139 -17.08 -14.09 -36.51
N LEU A 140 -17.06 -14.73 -35.34
CA LEU A 140 -17.41 -16.15 -35.16
C LEU A 140 -17.91 -16.37 -33.73
N ASP A 141 -19.22 -16.65 -33.61
CA ASP A 141 -19.84 -17.32 -32.47
C ASP A 141 -19.21 -18.71 -32.25
N LEU A 142 -19.22 -19.19 -31.01
CA LEU A 142 -19.57 -20.57 -30.60
C LEU A 142 -19.49 -20.67 -29.06
N GLY A 143 -20.65 -20.90 -28.42
CA GLY A 143 -20.83 -20.84 -26.98
C GLY A 143 -20.52 -22.11 -26.20
N TRP A 144 -20.49 -21.94 -24.86
CA TRP A 144 -20.75 -22.86 -23.73
C TRP A 144 -20.70 -21.93 -22.49
N GLY A 145 -21.62 -21.82 -21.54
CA GLY A 145 -22.80 -22.56 -21.11
C GLY A 145 -22.96 -22.16 -19.63
N VAL A 146 -24.03 -21.43 -19.31
CA VAL A 146 -24.37 -20.99 -17.94
C VAL A 146 -24.77 -22.22 -17.13
N GLY A 147 -24.13 -22.45 -15.99
CA GLY A 147 -24.53 -23.45 -15.00
C GLY A 147 -25.09 -22.77 -13.75
N GLU A 148 -26.40 -22.86 -13.57
CA GLU A 148 -27.13 -22.48 -12.36
C GLU A 148 -26.70 -23.33 -11.15
N LEU A 149 -26.52 -22.69 -9.99
CA LEU A 149 -26.52 -23.36 -8.69
C LEU A 149 -27.89 -23.14 -8.04
N ARG A 150 -28.61 -24.25 -7.84
CA ARG A 150 -29.67 -24.37 -6.84
C ARG A 150 -29.06 -24.68 -5.47
#